data_AF-A0A9W5REK1-F1
#
_entry.id   AF-A0A9W5REK1-F1
#
_cell.length_a   1.000
_cell.length_b   1.000
_cell.length_c   1.000
_cell.angle_alpha   90.00
_cell.angle_beta   90.00
_cell.angle_gamma   90.00
#
_symmetry.space_group_name_H-M   'P 1'
#
loop_
_entity.id
_entity.type
_entity.pdbx_description
1 polymer ?
#
loop_
_entity_poly.entity_id
_entity_poly.type
_entity_poly.pdbx_seq_one_letter_code
_entity_poly.pdbx_strand_id
1 'polypeptide(L)'
;MTQGPNIADGSTPFRANDHWNRWREDNELMGELRFPIARIGLEWSRIEPEPGHFDHAVIDRYREELADLKERGIKPLVTLHHFSNPL
;
A
#
# COMPACT_ATOMS: atom_id res chain seq x y z
N MET A 1 2.15 16.63 24.13
CA MET A 1 3.53 16.19 23.88
C MET A 1 3.46 14.86 23.14
N THR A 2 3.57 14.87 21.81
CA THR A 2 3.75 13.63 21.05
C THR A 2 5.18 13.13 21.28
N GLN A 3 5.35 11.87 21.69
CA GLN A 3 6.68 11.26 21.65
C GLN A 3 7.15 11.19 20.19
N GLY A 4 8.47 11.24 19.99
CA GLY A 4 9.07 10.95 18.68
C GLY A 4 8.79 9.50 18.25
N PRO A 5 9.11 9.13 17.00
CA PRO A 5 8.97 7.74 16.54
C PRO A 5 9.79 6.81 17.44
N ASN A 6 9.11 5.88 18.13
CA ASN A 6 9.72 4.88 19.02
C ASN A 6 10.37 3.74 18.22
N ILE A 7 11.25 4.09 17.28
CA ILE A 7 12.01 3.18 16.42
C ILE A 7 13.48 3.24 16.84
N ALA A 8 14.11 2.08 17.02
CA ALA A 8 15.42 1.97 17.71
C ALA A 8 16.60 2.68 17.02
N ASP A 9 16.51 2.91 15.71
CA ASP A 9 17.51 3.63 14.91
C ASP A 9 17.06 5.06 14.52
N GLY A 10 15.88 5.51 14.97
CA GLY A 10 15.29 6.79 14.60
C GLY A 10 14.75 6.88 13.17
N SER A 11 14.69 5.77 12.43
CA SER A 11 14.15 5.74 11.06
C SER A 11 12.63 6.02 11.02
N THR A 12 12.12 6.31 9.81
CA THR A 12 10.70 6.61 9.59
C THR A 12 10.14 5.87 8.36
N PRO A 13 8.84 5.52 8.34
CA PRO A 13 8.22 4.86 7.20
C PRO A 13 7.93 5.78 6.01
N PHE A 14 8.35 7.06 6.05
CA PHE A 14 7.99 8.08 5.05
C PHE A 14 8.33 7.67 3.61
N ARG A 15 9.44 6.92 3.42
CA ARG A 15 9.79 6.29 2.14
C ARG A 15 9.67 4.76 2.18
N ALA A 16 10.09 4.13 3.27
CA ALA A 16 10.20 2.67 3.38
C ALA A 16 10.92 2.04 2.15
N ASN A 17 10.30 1.06 1.49
CA ASN A 17 10.78 0.43 0.25
C ASN A 17 10.39 1.17 -1.05
N ASP A 18 9.72 2.33 -0.94
CA ASP A 18 9.24 3.18 -2.05
C ASP A 18 8.13 2.53 -2.92
N HIS A 19 7.48 1.48 -2.42
CA HIS A 19 6.46 0.70 -3.15
C HIS A 19 5.32 1.56 -3.71
N TRP A 20 4.91 2.63 -3.03
CA TRP A 20 3.89 3.55 -3.53
C TRP A 20 4.19 4.07 -4.95
N ASN A 21 5.46 4.35 -5.24
CA ASN A 21 5.94 4.81 -6.53
C ASN A 21 6.37 3.66 -7.45
N ARG A 22 6.88 2.56 -6.88
CA ARG A 22 7.56 1.45 -7.59
C ARG A 22 6.73 0.18 -7.81
N TRP A 23 5.46 0.20 -7.41
CA TRP A 23 4.56 -0.96 -7.43
C TRP A 23 4.52 -1.77 -8.74
N ARG A 24 4.69 -1.14 -9.91
CA ARG A 24 4.73 -1.86 -11.20
C ARG A 24 5.93 -2.79 -11.31
N GLU A 25 7.09 -2.33 -10.82
CA GLU A 25 8.34 -3.10 -10.77
C GLU A 25 8.20 -4.25 -9.75
N ASP A 26 7.58 -3.99 -8.61
CA ASP A 26 7.32 -5.03 -7.60
C ASP A 26 6.31 -6.09 -8.12
N ASN A 27 5.27 -5.69 -8.84
CA ASN A 27 4.32 -6.59 -9.51
C ASN A 27 4.97 -7.39 -10.64
N GLU A 28 5.88 -6.78 -11.40
CA GLU A 28 6.68 -7.44 -12.44
C GLU A 28 7.56 -8.55 -11.83
N LEU A 29 8.32 -8.23 -10.79
CA LEU A 29 9.13 -9.19 -10.04
C LEU A 29 8.28 -10.32 -9.44
N MET A 30 7.10 -10.03 -8.89
CA MET A 30 6.18 -11.08 -8.42
C MET A 30 5.66 -11.98 -9.55
N GLY A 31 5.53 -11.44 -10.77
CA GLY A 31 5.18 -12.20 -11.98
C GLY A 31 6.32 -13.10 -12.46
N GLU A 32 7.55 -12.58 -12.51
CA GLU A 32 8.76 -13.36 -12.83
C GLU A 32 8.98 -14.52 -11.84
N LEU A 33 8.80 -14.24 -10.54
CA LEU A 33 8.86 -15.22 -9.45
C LEU A 33 7.63 -16.14 -9.36
N ARG A 34 6.63 -15.95 -10.24
CA ARG A 34 5.42 -16.78 -10.38
C ARG A 34 4.60 -16.87 -9.09
N PHE A 35 4.49 -15.78 -8.33
CA PHE A 35 3.69 -15.74 -7.12
C PHE A 35 2.19 -15.91 -7.44
N PRO A 36 1.47 -16.87 -6.82
CA PRO A 36 0.06 -17.10 -7.12
C PRO A 36 -0.87 -16.08 -6.43
N ILE A 37 -0.40 -15.46 -5.34
CA ILE A 37 -1.17 -14.53 -4.51
C ILE A 37 -0.25 -13.40 -4.05
N ALA A 38 -0.71 -12.15 -4.17
CA ALA A 38 -0.08 -10.98 -3.55
C ALA A 38 -0.98 -10.44 -2.44
N ARG A 39 -0.48 -10.31 -1.20
CA ARG A 39 -1.25 -9.74 -0.09
C ARG A 39 -0.91 -8.26 0.10
N ILE A 40 -1.75 -7.40 -0.46
CA ILE A 40 -1.59 -5.94 -0.47
C ILE A 40 -2.40 -5.31 0.67
N GLY A 41 -1.86 -4.26 1.29
CA GLY A 41 -2.55 -3.45 2.30
C GLY A 41 -3.07 -2.14 1.71
N LEU A 42 -4.29 -1.75 2.10
CA LEU A 42 -4.80 -0.39 1.86
C LEU A 42 -4.45 0.49 3.09
N GLU A 43 -4.03 1.71 2.83
CA GLU A 43 -3.52 2.65 3.85
C GLU A 43 -4.62 3.70 4.13
N TRP A 44 -5.37 3.51 5.23
CA TRP A 44 -6.66 4.19 5.46
C TRP A 44 -6.53 5.72 5.42
N SER A 45 -5.49 6.28 6.05
CA SER A 45 -5.27 7.74 6.11
C SER A 45 -4.91 8.40 4.77
N ARG A 46 -4.70 7.62 3.70
CA ARG A 46 -4.65 8.13 2.32
C ARG A 46 -6.01 8.09 1.64
N ILE A 47 -6.82 7.07 1.93
CA ILE A 47 -8.14 6.88 1.33
C ILE A 47 -9.16 7.84 1.95
N GLU A 48 -9.07 8.05 3.26
CA GLU A 48 -9.91 8.94 4.06
C GLU A 48 -9.03 9.75 5.03
N PRO A 49 -8.37 10.83 4.56
CA PRO A 49 -7.49 11.66 5.39
C PRO A 49 -8.23 12.48 6.45
N GLU A 50 -9.50 12.80 6.23
CA GLU A 50 -10.41 13.40 7.22
C GLU A 50 -11.74 12.61 7.24
N PRO A 51 -12.42 12.44 8.39
CA PRO A 51 -13.65 11.64 8.47
C PRO A 51 -14.75 12.09 7.48
N GLY A 52 -15.14 11.20 6.58
CA GLY A 52 -16.10 11.46 5.51
C GLY A 52 -15.55 12.12 4.24
N HIS A 53 -14.25 12.47 4.20
CA HIS A 53 -13.58 13.02 3.02
C HIS A 53 -12.71 11.95 2.35
N PHE A 54 -13.11 11.50 1.15
CA PHE A 54 -12.43 10.40 0.44
C PHE A 54 -11.58 10.89 -0.74
N ASP A 55 -10.31 10.49 -0.78
CA ASP A 55 -9.43 10.72 -1.93
C ASP A 55 -9.66 9.65 -3.00
N HIS A 56 -10.42 10.02 -4.03
CA HIS A 56 -10.70 9.16 -5.17
C HIS A 56 -9.47 8.86 -6.04
N ALA A 57 -8.46 9.73 -6.09
CA ALA A 57 -7.23 9.49 -6.85
C ALA A 57 -6.37 8.43 -6.17
N VAL A 58 -6.33 8.40 -4.83
CA VAL A 58 -5.73 7.29 -4.07
C VAL A 58 -6.49 5.98 -4.31
N ILE A 59 -7.83 6.00 -4.29
CA ILE A 59 -8.65 4.81 -4.56
C ILE A 59 -8.38 4.25 -5.96
N ASP A 60 -8.29 5.10 -6.99
CA ASP A 60 -8.04 4.65 -8.36
C ASP A 60 -6.56 4.25 -8.60
N ARG A 61 -5.60 4.87 -7.90
CA ARG A 61 -4.20 4.39 -7.85
C ARG A 61 -4.10 2.98 -7.26
N TYR A 62 -4.85 2.65 -6.21
CA TYR A 62 -4.96 1.27 -5.71
C TYR A 62 -5.71 0.35 -6.68
N ARG A 63 -6.77 0.84 -7.34
CA ARG A 63 -7.52 0.08 -8.36
C ARG A 63 -6.61 -0.38 -9.51
N GLU A 64 -5.70 0.48 -9.96
CA GLU A 64 -4.75 0.19 -11.02
C GLU A 64 -3.78 -0.95 -10.64
N GLU A 65 -3.20 -0.89 -9.44
CA GLU A 65 -2.30 -1.92 -8.90
C GLU A 65 -2.99 -3.28 -8.74
N LEU A 66 -4.24 -3.26 -8.26
CA LEU A 66 -5.09 -4.45 -8.15
C LEU A 66 -5.67 -4.93 -9.50
N ALA A 67 -5.44 -4.21 -10.60
CA ALA A 67 -5.77 -4.63 -11.96
C ALA A 67 -4.54 -5.27 -12.64
N ASP A 68 -3.40 -4.60 -12.64
CA ASP A 68 -2.12 -5.11 -13.17
C ASP A 68 -1.71 -6.45 -12.52
N LEU A 69 -1.92 -6.63 -11.20
CA LEU A 69 -1.75 -7.93 -10.53
C LEU A 69 -2.56 -9.04 -11.22
N LYS A 70 -3.83 -8.77 -11.55
CA LYS A 70 -4.73 -9.74 -12.19
C LYS A 70 -4.36 -10.00 -13.65
N GLU A 71 -3.89 -8.97 -14.37
CA GLU A 71 -3.37 -9.10 -15.74
C GLU A 71 -2.12 -9.98 -15.79
N ARG A 72 -1.27 -9.92 -14.75
CA ARG A 72 -0.14 -10.84 -14.53
C ARG A 72 -0.55 -12.22 -14.00
N GLY A 73 -1.85 -12.48 -13.80
CA GLY A 73 -2.38 -13.74 -13.26
C GLY A 73 -2.24 -13.93 -11.75
N ILE A 74 -1.77 -12.91 -11.03
CA ILE A 74 -1.53 -12.92 -9.59
C ILE A 74 -2.84 -12.56 -8.87
N LYS A 75 -3.30 -13.39 -7.93
CA LYS A 75 -4.53 -13.11 -7.19
C LYS A 75 -4.28 -12.08 -6.06
N PRO A 76 -4.90 -10.89 -6.06
CA PRO A 76 -4.80 -9.99 -4.92
C PRO A 76 -5.59 -10.52 -3.71
N LEU A 77 -4.97 -10.43 -2.53
CA LEU A 77 -5.59 -10.63 -1.22
C LEU A 77 -5.51 -9.31 -0.45
N VAL A 78 -6.60 -8.54 -0.45
CA VAL A 78 -6.62 -7.19 0.11
C VAL A 78 -6.75 -7.24 1.65
N THR A 79 -5.86 -6.52 2.32
CA THR A 79 -5.90 -6.24 3.76
C THR A 79 -6.46 -4.83 3.95
N LEU A 80 -7.66 -4.70 4.53
CA LEU A 80 -8.35 -3.41 4.70
C LEU A 80 -7.77 -2.53 5.81
N HIS A 81 -7.07 -3.13 6.78
CA HIS A 81 -6.44 -2.42 7.89
C HIS A 81 -5.17 -3.16 8.33
N HIS A 82 -4.07 -2.43 8.49
CA HIS A 82 -2.80 -2.98 8.94
C HIS A 82 -2.09 -1.98 9.89
N PHE A 83 -2.80 -1.61 10.95
CA PHE A 83 -2.34 -0.71 12.03
C PHE A 83 -2.12 0.77 11.67
N SER A 84 -2.42 1.20 10.44
CA SER A 84 -2.57 2.63 10.14
C SER A 84 -4.01 3.10 10.37
N ASN A 85 -4.15 4.11 11.21
CA ASN A 85 -5.37 4.88 11.40
C ASN A 85 -5.13 6.31 10.89
N PRO A 86 -6.17 7.04 10.44
CA PRO A 86 -6.17 8.50 10.44
C PRO A 86 -5.86 9.07 11.84
N LEU A 87 -5.36 10.31 11.90
CA LEU A 87 -4.96 11.02 13.12
C LEU A 87 -5.84 12.25 13.39
#